data_AF-A0A0D2JTS4-F1
#
_entry.id   AF-A0A0D2JTS4-F1
#
_cell.length_a   1.000
_cell.length_b   1.000
_cell.length_c   1.000
_cell.angle_alpha   90.00
_cell.angle_beta   90.00
_cell.angle_gamma   90.00
#
_symmetry.space_group_name_H-M   'P 1'
#
loop_
_entity.id
_entity.type
_entity.pdbx_description
1 polymer ?
#
loop_
_entity_poly.entity_id
_entity_poly.type
_entity_poly.pdbx_seq_one_letter_code
_entity_poly.pdbx_strand_id
1 'polypeptide(L)'
;MGSSKKRKAQQDAAEERDDTLPSTSGGGGGSSGGADGGDLSSVVYIGHLPHGFYEDQLLGFFSQFGRLSRVRVSRSKKTGRAKHYAFLEFAVPEVARIAAEAMDGHFMFAQRLSVRCLKQGEVHPLLFKGANRKFKQVPWRKIEAERHNRPRTPQEHAKRVAVLLRRDRKRQAKIAEAGIDYEYDGLAAALPGKAKKIKFSD
;
A
#
# COMPACT_ATOMS: atom_id res chain seq x y z
N MET A 1 31.26 39.47 -10.50
CA MET A 1 30.46 38.80 -9.44
C MET A 1 29.16 38.31 -10.09
N GLY A 2 29.04 37.14 -10.71
CA GLY A 2 29.57 35.85 -10.31
C GLY A 2 28.58 35.14 -9.39
N SER A 3 27.52 34.51 -9.94
CA SER A 3 26.93 33.25 -9.43
C SER A 3 25.65 32.85 -10.18
N SER A 4 25.81 31.83 -11.02
CA SER A 4 25.04 30.58 -11.02
C SER A 4 23.52 30.64 -10.81
N LYS A 5 22.77 30.76 -11.90
CA LYS A 5 21.39 30.24 -11.97
C LYS A 5 21.05 29.71 -13.36
N LYS A 6 21.84 28.73 -13.81
CA LYS A 6 21.52 27.93 -15.01
C LYS A 6 22.11 26.54 -14.85
N ARG A 7 21.43 25.71 -14.03
CA ARG A 7 21.62 24.26 -13.90
C ARG A 7 20.59 23.74 -12.91
N LYS A 8 19.45 23.27 -13.43
CA LYS A 8 18.65 22.12 -12.97
C LYS A 8 17.28 22.16 -13.65
N ALA A 9 17.31 22.05 -14.97
CA ALA A 9 16.15 21.79 -15.82
C ALA A 9 16.62 20.77 -16.87
N GLN A 10 16.93 19.57 -16.38
CA GLN A 10 17.25 18.35 -17.12
C GLN A 10 17.58 17.28 -16.09
N GLN A 11 16.55 16.58 -15.60
CA GLN A 11 16.57 15.26 -14.96
C GLN A 11 15.20 15.06 -14.30
N ASP A 12 14.19 14.76 -15.11
CA ASP A 12 12.90 14.17 -14.71
C ASP A 12 12.25 13.62 -15.98
N ALA A 13 12.89 12.59 -16.57
CA ALA A 13 12.39 11.86 -17.74
C ALA A 13 13.14 10.51 -17.84
N ALA A 14 12.98 9.62 -16.85
CA ALA A 14 13.38 8.22 -16.92
C ALA A 14 12.87 7.44 -15.70
N GLU A 15 11.58 7.14 -15.62
CA GLU A 15 11.11 5.94 -14.88
C GLU A 15 9.69 5.52 -15.31
N GLU A 16 9.48 5.38 -16.62
CA GLU A 16 8.55 4.37 -17.13
C GLU A 16 9.42 3.23 -17.67
N ARG A 17 9.42 2.09 -16.99
CA ARG A 17 9.95 0.83 -17.51
C ARG A 17 8.83 -0.21 -17.45
N ASP A 18 8.19 -0.33 -18.61
CA ASP A 18 7.61 -1.53 -19.21
C ASP A 18 7.59 -2.80 -18.34
N ASP A 19 6.37 -3.17 -17.89
CA ASP A 19 5.98 -4.50 -17.40
C ASP A 19 5.87 -5.50 -18.57
N THR A 20 6.97 -5.75 -19.29
CA THR A 20 7.05 -6.83 -20.29
C THR A 20 8.03 -7.91 -19.83
N LEU A 21 7.48 -9.03 -19.33
CA LEU A 21 8.23 -10.26 -19.12
C LEU A 21 8.67 -10.82 -20.50
N PRO A 22 9.90 -11.34 -20.66
CA PRO A 22 10.29 -12.00 -21.89
C PRO A 22 9.48 -13.29 -22.08
N SER A 23 8.68 -13.30 -23.14
CA SER A 23 8.09 -14.51 -23.70
C SER A 23 9.21 -15.35 -24.32
N THR A 24 9.66 -16.39 -23.62
CA THR A 24 10.45 -17.46 -24.24
C THR A 24 9.55 -18.66 -24.50
N SER A 25 9.29 -18.89 -25.78
CA SER A 25 8.71 -20.09 -26.36
C SER A 25 9.54 -21.34 -26.02
N GLY A 26 8.85 -22.41 -25.60
CA GLY A 26 9.12 -23.81 -25.92
C GLY A 26 10.50 -24.41 -25.61
N GLY A 27 10.52 -25.37 -24.68
CA GLY A 27 11.62 -26.34 -24.55
C GLY A 27 11.55 -27.12 -23.25
N GLY A 28 11.17 -28.39 -23.32
CA GLY A 28 11.25 -29.32 -22.20
C GLY A 28 12.69 -29.49 -21.70
N GLY A 29 12.85 -29.69 -20.40
CA GLY A 29 14.14 -29.90 -19.77
C GLY A 29 13.94 -30.57 -18.42
N GLY A 30 14.58 -31.72 -18.26
CA GLY A 30 14.37 -32.66 -17.17
C GLY A 30 14.83 -32.17 -15.80
N SER A 31 14.33 -32.88 -14.80
CA SER A 31 14.87 -32.90 -13.45
C SER A 31 16.37 -33.20 -13.48
N SER A 32 17.17 -32.29 -12.94
CA SER A 32 18.48 -32.63 -12.39
C SER A 32 18.61 -31.97 -11.02
N GLY A 33 18.51 -32.81 -9.99
CA GLY A 33 18.95 -32.47 -8.66
C GLY A 33 20.43 -32.11 -8.70
N GLY A 34 20.71 -30.81 -8.63
CA GLY A 34 22.02 -30.25 -8.35
C GLY A 34 22.05 -29.80 -6.90
N ALA A 35 22.70 -30.60 -6.05
CA ALA A 35 23.05 -30.20 -4.69
C ALA A 35 24.20 -29.18 -4.77
N ASP A 36 23.87 -27.93 -5.12
CA ASP A 36 24.81 -26.82 -4.98
C ASP A 36 24.83 -26.41 -3.51
N GLY A 37 25.91 -26.76 -2.81
CA GLY A 37 26.20 -26.38 -1.43
C GLY A 37 26.50 -24.88 -1.29
N GLY A 38 25.54 -24.02 -1.64
CA GLY A 38 25.60 -22.57 -1.52
C GLY A 38 24.36 -22.03 -0.80
N ASP A 39 24.57 -21.61 0.44
CA ASP A 39 23.69 -20.77 1.28
C ASP A 39 22.20 -21.14 1.26
N LEU A 40 21.90 -22.34 1.77
CA LEU A 40 20.53 -22.75 2.08
C LEU A 40 19.91 -21.76 3.08
N SER A 41 18.85 -21.08 2.67
CA SER A 41 18.08 -20.25 3.58
C SER A 41 17.05 -21.08 4.34
N SER A 42 16.65 -20.62 5.53
CA SER A 42 15.54 -21.22 6.26
C SER A 42 14.17 -20.87 5.67
N VAL A 43 14.11 -20.26 4.47
CA VAL A 43 12.91 -19.73 3.84
C VAL A 43 12.41 -20.65 2.74
N VAL A 44 11.14 -21.01 2.82
CA VAL A 44 10.42 -21.84 1.85
C VAL A 44 9.37 -21.00 1.13
N TYR A 45 9.37 -21.07 -0.19
CA TYR A 45 8.32 -20.57 -1.06
C TYR A 45 7.28 -21.67 -1.31
N ILE A 46 6.01 -21.32 -1.18
CA ILE A 46 4.87 -22.18 -1.51
C ILE A 46 3.99 -21.46 -2.53
N GLY A 47 3.81 -22.05 -3.70
CA GLY A 47 2.91 -21.61 -4.76
C GLY A 47 1.68 -22.52 -4.92
N HIS A 48 0.71 -22.03 -5.70
CA HIS A 48 -0.58 -22.68 -5.97
C HIS A 48 -1.40 -23.01 -4.73
N LEU A 49 -1.34 -22.13 -3.74
CA LEU A 49 -2.01 -22.32 -2.48
C LEU A 49 -3.55 -22.18 -2.64
N PRO A 50 -4.35 -23.16 -2.18
CA PRO A 50 -5.80 -23.11 -2.31
C PRO A 50 -6.40 -21.95 -1.51
N HIS A 51 -7.53 -21.43 -1.98
CA HIS A 51 -8.23 -20.34 -1.30
C HIS A 51 -8.77 -20.81 0.07
N GLY A 52 -8.55 -20.01 1.11
CA GLY A 52 -8.92 -20.37 2.48
C GLY A 52 -7.78 -20.96 3.30
N PHE A 53 -6.70 -21.41 2.65
CA PHE A 53 -5.48 -21.83 3.32
C PHE A 53 -4.58 -20.60 3.53
N TYR A 54 -4.71 -19.96 4.69
CA TYR A 54 -4.03 -18.72 5.03
C TYR A 54 -2.96 -18.93 6.10
N GLU A 55 -2.52 -17.85 6.75
CA GLU A 55 -1.42 -17.86 7.71
C GLU A 55 -1.62 -18.87 8.86
N ASP A 56 -2.81 -18.93 9.45
CA ASP A 56 -3.11 -19.81 10.59
C ASP A 56 -3.11 -21.29 10.17
N GLN A 57 -3.66 -21.60 8.99
CA GLN A 57 -3.71 -22.96 8.45
C GLN A 57 -2.32 -23.42 8.01
N LEU A 58 -1.55 -22.54 7.37
CA LEU A 58 -0.15 -22.79 7.03
C LEU A 58 0.69 -23.06 8.27
N LEU A 59 0.53 -22.26 9.33
CA LEU A 59 1.23 -22.45 10.58
C LEU A 59 0.91 -23.80 11.19
N GLY A 60 -0.37 -24.15 11.32
CA GLY A 60 -0.79 -25.43 11.89
C GLY A 60 -0.30 -26.64 11.07
N PHE A 61 -0.41 -26.58 9.75
CA PHE A 61 -0.02 -27.68 8.87
C PHE A 61 1.50 -27.86 8.80
N PHE A 62 2.27 -26.80 8.60
CA PHE A 62 3.73 -26.92 8.47
C PHE A 62 4.45 -27.04 9.82
N SER A 63 3.76 -26.83 10.94
CA SER A 63 4.31 -27.10 12.27
C SER A 63 4.66 -28.57 12.49
N GLN A 64 4.15 -29.51 11.67
CA GLN A 64 4.49 -30.93 11.75
C GLN A 64 5.94 -31.23 11.35
N PHE A 65 6.53 -30.42 10.47
CA PHE A 65 7.92 -30.57 10.04
C PHE A 65 8.89 -29.92 11.03
N GLY A 66 8.47 -28.82 11.66
CA GLY A 66 9.23 -28.15 12.70
C GLY A 66 8.67 -26.78 13.05
N ARG A 67 9.36 -26.09 13.98
CA ARG A 67 8.94 -24.77 14.45
C ARG A 67 9.12 -23.70 13.38
N LEU A 68 8.04 -23.00 13.05
CA LEU A 68 8.02 -21.84 12.16
C LEU A 68 8.31 -20.55 12.93
N SER A 69 9.21 -19.73 12.41
CA SER A 69 9.56 -18.41 12.94
C SER A 69 8.63 -17.32 12.37
N ARG A 70 8.51 -17.29 11.03
CA ARG A 70 7.75 -16.26 10.32
C ARG A 70 6.90 -16.90 9.22
N VAL A 71 5.63 -16.48 9.15
CA VAL A 71 4.68 -16.90 8.12
C VAL A 71 4.11 -15.67 7.44
N ARG A 72 4.11 -15.66 6.10
CA ARG A 72 3.52 -14.57 5.32
C ARG A 72 2.84 -15.11 4.06
N VAL A 73 1.52 -14.90 3.96
CA VAL A 73 0.79 -15.09 2.70
C VAL A 73 0.85 -13.81 1.87
N SER A 74 1.13 -13.94 0.58
CA SER A 74 1.11 -12.78 -0.31
C SER A 74 -0.32 -12.43 -0.70
N ARG A 75 -0.66 -11.14 -0.54
CA ARG A 75 -2.00 -10.59 -0.80
C ARG A 75 -1.90 -9.35 -1.69
N SER A 76 -2.93 -9.10 -2.48
CA SER A 76 -3.06 -7.85 -3.24
C SER A 76 -3.23 -6.67 -2.29
N LYS A 77 -2.43 -5.60 -2.46
CA LYS A 77 -2.53 -4.38 -1.64
C LYS A 77 -3.87 -3.65 -1.84
N LYS A 78 -4.47 -3.76 -3.04
CA LYS A 78 -5.72 -3.07 -3.39
C LYS A 78 -6.95 -3.84 -2.89
N THR A 79 -7.04 -5.14 -3.19
CA THR A 79 -8.23 -5.95 -2.92
C THR A 79 -8.12 -6.81 -1.67
N GLY A 80 -6.91 -6.97 -1.10
CA GLY A 80 -6.68 -7.85 0.04
C GLY A 80 -6.80 -9.35 -0.23
N ARG A 81 -7.15 -9.73 -1.46
CA ARG A 81 -7.27 -11.14 -1.88
C ARG A 81 -5.88 -11.79 -1.90
N ALA A 82 -5.81 -13.04 -1.49
CA ALA A 82 -4.58 -13.82 -1.56
C ALA A 82 -4.16 -14.02 -3.03
N LYS A 83 -2.86 -14.03 -3.28
CA LYS A 83 -2.28 -14.32 -4.59
C LYS A 83 -1.95 -15.80 -4.79
N HIS A 84 -2.40 -16.66 -3.86
CA HIS A 84 -2.17 -18.12 -3.90
C HIS A 84 -0.69 -18.51 -3.79
N TYR A 85 0.11 -17.72 -3.07
CA TYR A 85 1.46 -18.08 -2.67
C TYR A 85 1.83 -17.50 -1.30
N ALA A 86 2.76 -18.16 -0.62
CA ALA A 86 3.22 -17.81 0.72
C ALA A 86 4.73 -18.04 0.87
N PHE A 87 5.29 -17.38 1.87
CA PHE A 87 6.65 -17.59 2.34
C PHE A 87 6.59 -18.02 3.79
N LEU A 88 7.31 -19.10 4.09
CA LEU A 88 7.48 -19.63 5.43
C LEU A 88 8.96 -19.56 5.79
N GLU A 89 9.25 -19.31 7.05
CA GLU A 89 10.59 -19.42 7.58
C GLU A 89 10.60 -20.38 8.75
N PHE A 90 11.42 -21.41 8.64
CA PHE A 90 11.66 -22.37 9.70
C PHE A 90 12.77 -21.87 10.63
N ALA A 91 12.76 -22.36 11.87
CA ALA A 91 13.85 -22.10 12.81
C ALA A 91 15.18 -22.74 12.36
N VAL A 92 15.10 -23.86 11.63
CA VAL A 92 16.26 -24.65 11.18
C VAL A 92 16.23 -24.76 9.65
N PRO A 93 17.34 -24.46 8.95
CA PRO A 93 17.39 -24.50 7.47
C PRO A 93 17.26 -25.91 6.90
N GLU A 94 17.73 -26.93 7.61
CA GLU A 94 17.60 -28.33 7.17
C GLU A 94 16.14 -28.76 7.09
N VAL A 95 15.31 -28.34 8.06
CA VAL A 95 13.87 -28.60 8.06
C VAL A 95 13.18 -27.94 6.89
N ALA A 96 13.62 -26.73 6.50
CA ALA A 96 13.09 -26.03 5.33
C ALA A 96 13.31 -26.84 4.04
N ARG A 97 14.50 -27.45 3.88
CA ARG A 97 14.81 -28.31 2.73
C ARG A 97 13.92 -29.56 2.72
N ILE A 98 13.85 -30.27 3.84
CA ILE A 98 13.04 -31.50 3.96
C ILE A 98 11.56 -31.20 3.68
N ALA A 99 11.03 -30.11 4.26
CA ALA A 99 9.65 -29.71 4.03
C ALA A 99 9.38 -29.35 2.56
N ALA A 100 10.35 -28.73 1.88
CA ALA A 100 10.23 -28.43 0.47
C ALA A 100 10.20 -29.69 -0.40
N GLU A 101 11.13 -30.63 -0.18
CA GLU A 101 11.20 -31.90 -0.91
C GLU A 101 9.96 -32.77 -0.67
N ALA A 102 9.46 -32.83 0.57
CA ALA A 102 8.31 -33.66 0.91
C ALA A 102 6.97 -33.12 0.37
N MET A 103 6.84 -31.79 0.26
CA MET A 103 5.56 -31.15 -0.11
C MET A 103 5.50 -30.68 -1.55
N ASP A 104 6.62 -30.68 -2.29
CA ASP A 104 6.60 -30.29 -3.70
C ASP A 104 5.78 -31.28 -4.52
N GLY A 105 4.83 -30.74 -5.29
CA GLY A 105 3.90 -31.54 -6.08
C GLY A 105 2.79 -32.21 -5.28
N HIS A 106 2.67 -31.97 -3.97
CA HIS A 106 1.57 -32.51 -3.16
C HIS A 106 0.22 -31.88 -3.55
N PHE A 107 -0.83 -32.70 -3.61
CA PHE A 107 -2.18 -32.21 -3.89
C PHE A 107 -2.87 -31.78 -2.59
N MET A 108 -3.24 -30.50 -2.52
CA MET A 108 -4.03 -29.96 -1.42
C MET A 108 -5.36 -29.46 -1.99
N PHE A 109 -6.45 -30.13 -1.62
CA PHE A 109 -7.75 -30.01 -2.29
C PHE A 109 -7.62 -30.28 -3.80
N ALA A 110 -8.05 -29.35 -4.65
CA ALA A 110 -7.96 -29.47 -6.11
C ALA A 110 -6.71 -28.80 -6.71
N GLN A 111 -5.71 -28.42 -5.90
CA GLN A 111 -4.53 -27.69 -6.35
C GLN A 111 -3.24 -28.45 -6.03
N ARG A 112 -2.34 -28.52 -7.01
CA ARG A 112 -1.00 -29.10 -6.84
C ARG A 112 -0.04 -28.03 -6.34
N LEU A 113 0.44 -28.18 -5.11
CA LEU A 113 1.38 -27.26 -4.49
C LEU A 113 2.72 -27.28 -5.23
N SER A 114 3.33 -26.10 -5.38
CA SER A 114 4.71 -25.96 -5.81
C SER A 114 5.53 -25.43 -4.65
N VAL A 115 6.43 -26.24 -4.11
CA VAL A 115 7.18 -25.89 -2.91
C VAL A 115 8.67 -25.87 -3.23
N ARG A 116 9.35 -24.77 -2.90
CA ARG A 116 10.78 -24.58 -3.19
C ARG A 116 11.48 -23.95 -2.01
N CYS A 117 12.67 -24.45 -1.68
CA CYS A 117 13.56 -23.78 -0.75
C CYS A 117 14.24 -22.62 -1.47
N LEU A 118 14.25 -21.42 -0.87
CA LEU A 118 14.92 -20.25 -1.44
C LEU A 118 16.40 -20.25 -1.06
N LYS A 119 17.24 -19.68 -1.93
CA LYS A 119 18.64 -19.36 -1.59
C LYS A 119 18.69 -18.09 -0.74
N GLN A 120 19.71 -17.94 0.10
CA GLN A 120 19.80 -16.78 0.99
C GLN A 120 19.81 -15.43 0.23
N GLY A 121 20.47 -15.37 -0.94
CA GLY A 121 20.50 -14.17 -1.79
C GLY A 121 19.16 -13.81 -2.46
N GLU A 122 18.24 -14.77 -2.60
CA GLU A 122 16.91 -14.54 -3.19
C GLU A 122 15.91 -13.99 -2.16
N VAL A 123 16.23 -14.11 -0.87
CA VAL A 123 15.38 -13.62 0.23
C VAL A 123 15.50 -12.11 0.33
N HIS A 124 14.52 -11.39 -0.21
CA HIS A 124 14.47 -9.94 -0.12
C HIS A 124 14.36 -9.47 1.36
N PRO A 125 15.07 -8.40 1.80
CA PRO A 125 15.07 -7.95 3.20
C PRO A 125 13.68 -7.63 3.77
N LEU A 126 12.77 -7.13 2.93
CA LEU A 126 11.39 -6.79 3.32
C LEU A 126 10.38 -7.94 3.11
N LEU A 127 10.85 -9.16 2.82
CA LEU A 127 10.00 -10.33 2.57
C LEU A 127 9.12 -10.68 3.76
N PHE A 128 9.56 -10.42 4.99
CA PHE A 128 8.76 -10.68 6.20
C PHE A 128 8.26 -9.41 6.90
N LYS A 129 8.26 -8.25 6.22
CA LYS A 129 7.68 -7.03 6.79
C LYS A 129 6.18 -7.22 7.04
N GLY A 130 5.80 -7.22 8.32
CA GLY A 130 4.42 -7.46 8.74
C GLY A 130 4.00 -8.93 8.75
N ALA A 131 4.94 -9.87 8.77
CA ALA A 131 4.66 -11.29 9.00
C ALA A 131 3.95 -11.53 10.35
N ASN A 132 3.30 -12.68 10.49
CA ASN A 132 2.57 -13.10 11.70
C ASN A 132 1.42 -12.16 12.12
N ARG A 133 0.95 -11.28 11.22
CA ARG A 133 -0.20 -10.39 11.47
C ARG A 133 -1.37 -10.80 10.59
N LYS A 134 -2.56 -10.89 11.17
CA LYS A 134 -3.79 -11.08 10.41
C LYS A 134 -4.03 -9.87 9.52
N PHE A 135 -4.16 -10.10 8.21
CA PHE A 135 -4.47 -9.05 7.26
C PHE A 135 -5.85 -8.45 7.55
N LYS A 136 -5.95 -7.12 7.58
CA LYS A 136 -7.19 -6.36 7.76
C LYS A 136 -7.39 -5.44 6.57
N GLN A 137 -8.53 -5.55 5.89
CA GLN A 137 -8.90 -4.56 4.87
C GLN A 137 -9.28 -3.25 5.58
N VAL A 138 -8.47 -2.22 5.36
CA VAL A 138 -8.75 -0.88 5.90
C VAL A 138 -9.64 -0.13 4.91
N PRO A 139 -10.82 0.35 5.31
CA PRO A 139 -11.73 1.07 4.42
C PRO A 139 -11.23 2.52 4.21
N TRP A 140 -10.12 2.69 3.49
CA TRP A 140 -9.45 3.98 3.28
C TRP A 140 -10.40 5.06 2.76
N ARG A 141 -11.24 4.75 1.77
CA ARG A 141 -12.23 5.69 1.21
C ARG A 141 -13.18 6.22 2.28
N LYS A 142 -13.63 5.37 3.21
CA LYS A 142 -14.53 5.76 4.30
C LYS A 142 -13.81 6.66 5.29
N ILE A 143 -12.61 6.27 5.72
CA ILE A 143 -11.78 7.04 6.65
C ILE A 143 -11.44 8.41 6.06
N GLU A 144 -11.10 8.46 4.77
CA GLU A 144 -10.76 9.69 4.08
C GLU A 144 -11.99 10.59 3.86
N ALA A 145 -13.15 10.02 3.53
CA ALA A 145 -14.41 10.74 3.47
C ALA A 145 -14.78 11.34 4.83
N GLU A 146 -14.68 10.57 5.92
CA GLU A 146 -14.91 11.05 7.28
C GLU A 146 -13.93 12.18 7.65
N ARG A 147 -12.65 12.04 7.29
CA ARG A 147 -11.63 13.07 7.54
C ARG A 147 -11.90 14.35 6.74
N HIS A 148 -12.28 14.24 5.48
CA HIS A 148 -12.57 15.40 4.62
C HIS A 148 -13.87 16.11 5.02
N ASN A 149 -14.89 15.31 5.32
CA ASN A 149 -16.22 15.79 5.70
C ASN A 149 -16.31 16.15 7.19
N ARG A 150 -15.21 16.00 7.96
CA ARG A 150 -15.17 16.35 9.37
C ARG A 150 -15.72 17.77 9.58
N PRO A 151 -16.61 17.99 10.57
CA PRO A 151 -17.10 19.32 10.87
C PRO A 151 -15.92 20.21 11.26
N ARG A 152 -15.89 21.41 10.69
CA ARG A 152 -14.83 22.39 11.00
C ARG A 152 -15.11 23.04 12.34
N THR A 153 -14.05 23.35 13.08
CA THR A 153 -14.20 24.09 14.33
C THR A 153 -14.66 25.53 14.06
N PRO A 154 -15.27 26.24 15.04
CA PRO A 154 -15.69 27.62 14.85
C PRO A 154 -14.55 28.56 14.42
N GLN A 155 -13.35 28.34 14.94
CA GLN A 155 -12.16 29.11 14.56
C GLN A 155 -11.72 28.84 13.12
N GLU A 156 -11.73 27.57 12.68
CA GLU A 156 -11.45 27.19 11.30
C GLU A 156 -12.50 27.76 10.34
N HIS A 157 -13.77 27.79 10.76
CA HIS A 157 -14.86 28.41 10.02
C HIS A 157 -14.63 29.91 9.86
N ALA A 158 -14.30 30.63 10.94
CA ALA A 158 -14.00 32.06 10.90
C ALA A 158 -12.80 32.40 9.97
N LYS A 159 -11.73 31.61 10.02
CA LYS A 159 -10.58 31.75 9.10
C LYS A 159 -11.01 31.58 7.65
N ARG A 160 -11.86 30.60 7.36
CA ARG A 160 -12.35 30.34 6.00
C ARG A 160 -13.25 31.47 5.51
N VAL A 161 -14.15 31.98 6.36
CA VAL A 161 -14.99 33.15 6.07
C VAL A 161 -14.12 34.36 5.73
N ALA A 162 -13.07 34.64 6.51
CA ALA A 162 -12.14 35.74 6.23
C ALA A 162 -11.43 35.59 4.87
N VAL A 163 -11.00 34.38 4.52
CA VAL A 163 -10.39 34.10 3.20
C VAL A 163 -11.39 34.31 2.07
N LEU A 164 -12.65 33.89 2.25
CA LEU A 164 -13.71 34.07 1.26
C LEU A 164 -13.98 35.56 1.03
N LEU A 165 -14.14 36.35 2.10
CA LEU A 165 -14.33 37.81 2.00
C LEU A 165 -13.17 38.50 1.28
N ARG A 166 -11.92 38.07 1.53
CA ARG A 166 -10.75 38.60 0.83
C ARG A 166 -10.76 38.28 -0.67
N ARG A 167 -11.14 37.06 -1.03
CA ARG A 167 -11.25 36.62 -2.44
C ARG A 167 -12.38 37.37 -3.15
N ASP A 168 -13.47 37.60 -2.44
CA ASP A 168 -14.65 38.26 -2.95
C ASP A 168 -14.38 39.72 -3.30
N ARG A 169 -13.73 40.48 -2.41
CA ARG A 169 -13.28 41.85 -2.69
C ARG A 169 -12.37 41.94 -3.92
N LYS A 170 -11.44 40.98 -4.06
CA LYS A 170 -10.56 40.92 -5.24
C LYS A 170 -11.35 40.62 -6.52
N ARG A 171 -12.39 39.79 -6.44
CA ARG A 171 -13.26 39.50 -7.57
C ARG A 171 -14.05 40.75 -7.97
N GLN A 172 -14.65 41.45 -7.00
CA GLN A 172 -15.37 42.70 -7.25
C GLN A 172 -14.48 43.75 -7.89
N ALA A 173 -13.25 43.94 -7.39
CA ALA A 173 -12.29 44.87 -7.99
C ALA A 173 -11.96 44.52 -9.45
N LYS A 174 -11.82 43.23 -9.78
CA LYS A 174 -11.56 42.79 -11.17
C LYS A 174 -12.76 43.00 -12.10
N ILE A 175 -13.98 42.80 -11.60
CA ILE A 175 -15.20 43.04 -12.37
C ILE A 175 -15.34 44.53 -12.67
N ALA A 176 -15.10 45.38 -11.66
CA ALA A 176 -15.08 46.82 -11.83
C ALA A 176 -13.97 47.29 -12.78
N GLU A 177 -12.76 46.73 -12.67
CA GLU A 177 -11.64 47.02 -13.58
C GLU A 177 -11.93 46.60 -15.03
N ALA A 178 -12.66 45.50 -15.22
CA ALA A 178 -13.12 45.06 -16.54
C ALA A 178 -14.26 45.91 -17.12
N GLY A 179 -14.76 46.92 -16.38
CA GLY A 179 -15.84 47.81 -16.82
C GLY A 179 -17.19 47.08 -16.98
N ILE A 180 -17.37 45.95 -16.28
CA ILE A 180 -18.59 45.16 -16.36
C ILE A 180 -19.56 45.67 -15.30
N ASP A 181 -20.71 46.19 -15.74
CA ASP A 181 -21.84 46.49 -14.86
C ASP A 181 -22.49 45.19 -14.39
N TYR A 182 -21.98 44.66 -13.28
CA TYR A 182 -22.51 43.46 -12.64
C TYR A 182 -22.85 43.75 -11.18
N GLU A 183 -24.15 43.73 -10.88
CA GLU A 183 -24.68 43.88 -9.53
C GLU A 183 -24.47 42.58 -8.75
N TYR A 184 -23.66 42.65 -7.70
CA TYR A 184 -23.32 41.51 -6.86
C TYR A 184 -23.44 41.87 -5.39
N ASP A 185 -24.46 41.30 -4.74
CA ASP A 185 -24.63 41.33 -3.29
C ASP A 185 -23.48 40.57 -2.64
N GLY A 186 -22.43 41.31 -2.30
CA GLY A 186 -21.16 40.78 -1.81
C GLY A 186 -21.33 39.74 -0.71
N LEU A 187 -20.40 38.78 -0.63
CA LEU A 187 -20.45 37.69 0.35
C LEU A 187 -20.48 38.18 1.81
N ALA A 188 -20.12 39.44 2.06
CA ALA A 188 -20.22 40.10 3.35
C ALA A 188 -21.66 40.37 3.80
N ALA A 189 -22.55 40.69 2.86
CA ALA A 189 -23.96 41.02 3.16
C ALA A 189 -24.77 39.77 3.55
N ALA A 190 -24.38 38.60 3.06
CA ALA A 190 -25.04 37.33 3.33
C ALA A 190 -24.64 36.67 4.67
N LEU A 191 -23.65 37.21 5.40
CA LEU A 191 -23.23 36.67 6.70
C LEU A 191 -24.06 37.26 7.84
N PRO A 192 -24.49 36.46 8.83
CA PRO A 192 -25.22 36.98 9.97
C PRO A 192 -24.36 38.01 10.71
N GLY A 193 -24.95 39.18 10.99
CA GLY A 193 -24.29 40.23 11.77
C GLY A 193 -23.84 39.70 13.13
N LYS A 194 -22.76 40.27 13.69
CA LYS A 194 -22.28 39.90 15.03
C LYS A 194 -23.42 40.09 16.03
N ALA A 195 -23.74 39.04 16.80
CA ALA A 195 -24.75 39.10 17.84
C ALA A 195 -24.43 40.24 18.81
N LYS A 196 -25.39 41.15 19.02
CA LYS A 196 -25.26 42.23 19.99
C LYS A 196 -25.18 41.62 21.38
N LYS A 197 -24.14 41.94 22.16
CA LYS A 197 -24.06 41.54 23.57
C LYS A 197 -25.18 42.27 24.32
N ILE A 198 -26.23 41.55 24.69
CA ILE A 198 -27.28 42.03 25.58
C ILE A 198 -26.66 42.11 26.97
N LYS A 199 -26.54 43.31 27.54
CA LYS A 199 -26.21 43.48 28.95
C LYS A 199 -27.51 43.38 29.73
N PHE A 200 -27.68 42.35 30.55
CA PHE A 200 -28.74 42.33 31.55
C PHE A 200 -28.26 43.14 32.76
N SER A 201 -29.04 44.15 33.15
CA SER A 201 -28.89 44.83 34.43
C SER A 201 -29.59 44.00 35.52
N ASP A 202 -28.92 43.78 36.65
CA ASP A 202 -29.47 43.15 37.87
C ASP A 202 -30.73 43.87 38.39
#